data_AF-A0A7G8PCK7-F1
#
_entry.id   AF-A0A7G8PCK7-F1
#
_cell.length_a   1.000
_cell.length_b   1.000
_cell.length_c   1.000
_cell.angle_alpha   90.00
_cell.angle_beta   90.00
_cell.angle_gamma   90.00
#
_symmetry.space_group_name_H-M   'P 1'
#
loop_
_entity.id
_entity.type
_entity.pdbx_description
1 polymer ?
#
loop_
_entity_poly.entity_id
_entity_poly.type
_entity_poly.pdbx_seq_one_letter_code
_entity_poly.pdbx_strand_id
1 'polypeptide(L)'
;MPDGPADSLTERLERAQVLAWQGRGRDADEVLAAVDPSTLSETDLMAWALPRAANQFWMLDEPERATAFLRALRGRVSSDATVDALLGTFAMNAGDLHRARELSASVLASATATDQAVGWAASAAALAHARMGEFGPVDELANRAVAAGHPGLLRYTSGYGQVLAAVFRGDLDRAESLAHELRAETGPGHAIGQLLIAEVSTFRGDLDDAVGLLRSAADSLAPTGYSWTPLAWMLLAQTLGQQGSTVAAAKALGRAESRHGLKSMLFAPELALARAWTCWARKDSLGAVGAAREAFRAAERSGQSAVALRAVHDAVRCGDARAVSSLDGLPVECVFARVTASHARALAAHDAIGLAAVAEEWQQLGFGAAAADAARQVEELVPDHGEAPQ
;
A
#
# COMPACT_ATOMS: atom_id res chain seq x y z
N MET A 1 -43.75 30.44 0.64
CA MET A 1 -43.31 29.14 1.17
C MET A 1 -41.81 29.22 1.37
N PRO A 2 -41.30 29.56 2.57
CA PRO A 2 -39.89 29.39 2.84
C PRO A 2 -39.63 28.50 4.06
N ASP A 3 -38.54 27.75 3.93
CA ASP A 3 -37.72 27.15 4.98
C ASP A 3 -38.29 25.95 5.74
N GLY A 4 -38.02 24.77 5.19
CA GLY A 4 -37.85 23.56 6.01
C GLY A 4 -36.70 23.76 7.01
N PRO A 5 -36.66 22.98 8.11
CA PRO A 5 -35.70 23.18 9.18
C PRO A 5 -34.27 23.15 8.62
N ALA A 6 -33.47 24.17 8.98
CA ALA A 6 -32.06 24.20 8.63
C ALA A 6 -31.38 22.97 9.26
N ASP A 7 -31.00 21.99 8.44
CA ASP A 7 -30.18 20.85 8.88
C ASP A 7 -28.98 21.39 9.68
N SER A 8 -28.84 20.93 10.91
CA SER A 8 -27.74 21.30 11.80
C SER A 8 -26.40 20.93 11.15
N LEU A 9 -25.31 21.62 11.52
CA LEU A 9 -23.98 21.32 10.98
C LEU A 9 -23.64 19.83 11.15
N THR A 10 -23.94 19.25 12.31
CA THR A 10 -23.74 17.83 12.61
C THR A 10 -24.42 16.91 11.61
N GLU A 11 -25.73 17.10 11.37
CA GLU A 11 -26.50 16.28 10.41
C GLU A 11 -25.92 16.37 8.99
N ARG A 12 -25.44 17.56 8.59
CA ARG A 12 -24.79 17.74 7.29
C ARG A 12 -23.46 16.99 7.20
N LEU A 13 -22.63 17.04 8.24
CA LEU A 13 -21.35 16.34 8.28
C LEU A 13 -21.54 14.81 8.23
N GLU A 14 -22.48 14.29 9.01
CA GLU A 14 -22.84 12.86 8.98
C GLU A 14 -23.34 12.43 7.60
N ARG A 15 -24.25 13.21 7.01
CA ARG A 15 -24.75 12.96 5.65
C ARG A 15 -23.63 12.98 4.61
N ALA A 16 -22.74 13.96 4.66
CA ALA A 16 -21.60 14.05 3.75
C ALA A 16 -20.66 12.84 3.89
N GLN A 17 -20.41 12.40 5.13
CA GLN A 17 -19.59 11.21 5.40
C GLN A 17 -20.21 9.95 4.81
N VAL A 18 -21.52 9.74 5.01
CA VAL A 18 -22.25 8.60 4.44
C VAL A 18 -22.18 8.62 2.90
N LEU A 19 -22.39 9.77 2.28
CA LEU A 19 -22.29 9.93 0.82
C LEU A 19 -20.89 9.61 0.31
N ALA A 20 -19.84 10.13 0.96
CA ALA A 20 -18.46 9.84 0.61
C ALA A 20 -18.16 8.33 0.68
N TRP A 21 -18.63 7.64 1.72
CA TRP A 21 -18.44 6.18 1.86
C TRP A 21 -19.18 5.36 0.79
N GLN A 22 -20.26 5.89 0.24
CA GLN A 22 -20.99 5.28 -0.88
C GLN A 22 -20.36 5.56 -2.25
N GLY A 23 -19.21 6.26 -2.32
CA GLY A 23 -18.63 6.66 -3.59
C GLY A 23 -19.19 7.96 -4.16
N ARG A 24 -20.14 8.60 -3.48
CA ARG A 24 -20.89 9.77 -3.96
C ARG A 24 -20.17 11.06 -3.56
N GLY A 25 -18.92 11.18 -3.96
CA GLY A 25 -18.03 12.29 -3.61
C GLY A 25 -18.54 13.67 -4.01
N ARG A 26 -19.16 13.76 -5.19
CA ARG A 26 -19.74 15.03 -5.69
C ARG A 26 -20.93 15.46 -4.82
N ASP A 27 -21.83 14.55 -4.51
CA ASP A 27 -22.97 14.81 -3.65
C ASP A 27 -22.52 15.18 -2.22
N ALA A 28 -21.47 14.52 -1.71
CA ALA A 28 -20.85 14.89 -0.44
C ALA A 28 -20.27 16.31 -0.48
N ASP A 29 -19.60 16.69 -1.59
CA ASP A 29 -19.07 18.04 -1.76
C ASP A 29 -20.18 19.09 -1.84
N GLU A 30 -21.30 18.81 -2.51
CA GLU A 30 -22.46 19.70 -2.57
C GLU A 30 -23.03 19.98 -1.17
N VAL A 31 -23.18 18.93 -0.34
CA VAL A 31 -23.63 19.08 1.06
C VAL A 31 -22.65 19.93 1.86
N LEU A 32 -21.35 19.71 1.70
CA LEU A 32 -20.30 20.45 2.42
C LEU A 32 -20.15 21.90 1.92
N ALA A 33 -20.35 22.15 0.63
CA ALA A 33 -20.23 23.48 0.02
C ALA A 33 -21.37 24.43 0.42
N ALA A 34 -22.50 23.89 0.88
CA ALA A 34 -23.64 24.67 1.36
C ALA A 34 -23.44 25.29 2.76
N VAL A 35 -22.30 25.04 3.42
CA VAL A 35 -21.94 25.63 4.71
C VAL A 35 -21.14 26.91 4.49
N ASP A 36 -21.52 28.02 5.13
CA ASP A 36 -20.76 29.27 5.09
C ASP A 36 -19.67 29.26 6.19
N PRO A 37 -18.37 29.09 5.84
CA PRO A 37 -17.30 28.97 6.81
C PRO A 37 -17.00 30.27 7.57
N SER A 38 -17.49 31.43 7.10
CA SER A 38 -17.28 32.72 7.78
C SER A 38 -18.10 32.85 9.06
N THR A 39 -19.14 32.02 9.20
CA THR A 39 -20.07 32.03 10.34
C THR A 39 -19.72 31.00 11.42
N LEU A 40 -18.73 30.15 11.18
CA LEU A 40 -18.39 29.03 12.05
C LEU A 40 -17.45 29.47 13.18
N SER A 41 -17.65 28.85 14.36
CA SER A 41 -16.61 28.85 15.40
C SER A 41 -15.36 28.12 14.88
N GLU A 42 -14.20 28.31 15.51
CA GLU A 42 -12.99 27.60 15.10
C GLU A 42 -13.16 26.07 15.19
N THR A 43 -13.83 25.58 16.23
CA THR A 43 -14.15 24.15 16.40
C THR A 43 -15.04 23.63 15.27
N ASP A 44 -16.10 24.35 14.93
CA ASP A 44 -17.02 23.96 13.86
C ASP A 44 -16.36 24.07 12.48
N LEU A 45 -15.50 25.07 12.28
CA LEU A 45 -14.69 25.23 11.08
C LEU A 45 -13.77 24.03 10.89
N MET A 46 -13.12 23.55 11.96
CA MET A 46 -12.29 22.36 11.92
C MET A 46 -13.11 21.09 11.63
N ALA A 47 -14.25 20.91 12.32
CA ALA A 47 -15.14 19.77 12.11
C ALA A 47 -15.66 19.68 10.66
N TRP A 48 -15.89 20.83 10.02
CA TRP A 48 -16.30 20.91 8.61
C TRP A 48 -15.13 20.78 7.62
N ALA A 49 -14.00 21.44 7.89
CA ALA A 49 -12.91 21.53 6.94
C ALA A 49 -12.18 20.20 6.73
N LEU A 50 -12.05 19.37 7.78
CA LEU A 50 -11.36 18.08 7.66
C LEU A 50 -12.09 17.11 6.72
N PRO A 51 -13.41 16.84 6.86
CA PRO A 51 -14.16 16.04 5.89
C PRO A 51 -14.18 16.64 4.48
N ARG A 52 -14.23 17.98 4.36
CA ARG A 52 -14.16 18.66 3.06
C ARG A 52 -12.83 18.42 2.36
N ALA A 53 -11.72 18.60 3.05
CA ALA A 53 -10.39 18.31 2.51
C ALA A 53 -10.24 16.84 2.13
N ALA A 54 -10.72 15.93 2.98
CA ALA A 54 -10.69 14.49 2.73
C ALA A 54 -11.49 14.12 1.47
N ASN A 55 -12.72 14.59 1.36
CA ASN A 55 -13.57 14.35 0.19
C ASN A 55 -12.93 14.90 -1.08
N GLN A 56 -12.34 16.10 -1.01
CA GLN A 56 -11.63 16.71 -2.13
C GLN A 56 -10.39 15.89 -2.55
N PHE A 57 -9.60 15.39 -1.60
CA PHE A 57 -8.40 14.60 -1.89
C PHE A 57 -8.76 13.24 -2.53
N TRP A 58 -9.62 12.46 -1.88
CA TRP A 58 -9.88 11.07 -2.30
C TRP A 58 -11.02 10.96 -3.31
N MET A 59 -12.15 11.61 -3.04
CA MET A 59 -13.38 11.37 -3.78
C MET A 59 -13.48 12.20 -5.05
N LEU A 60 -12.96 13.42 -5.02
CA LEU A 60 -12.91 14.30 -6.19
C LEU A 60 -11.61 14.16 -7.00
N ASP A 61 -10.61 13.42 -6.48
CA ASP A 61 -9.30 13.22 -7.11
C ASP A 61 -8.54 14.54 -7.31
N GLU A 62 -8.59 15.44 -6.32
CA GLU A 62 -7.95 16.76 -6.34
C GLU A 62 -6.93 16.96 -5.20
N PRO A 63 -5.87 16.13 -5.11
CA PRO A 63 -4.96 16.14 -3.96
C PRO A 63 -4.19 17.46 -3.78
N GLU A 64 -3.81 18.15 -4.86
CA GLU A 64 -3.15 19.46 -4.77
C GLU A 64 -4.08 20.52 -4.19
N ARG A 65 -5.35 20.54 -4.64
CA ARG A 65 -6.34 21.52 -4.16
C ARG A 65 -6.69 21.27 -2.70
N ALA A 66 -6.86 20.01 -2.30
CA ALA A 66 -7.09 19.63 -0.90
C ALA A 66 -5.92 20.03 0.01
N THR A 67 -4.68 19.80 -0.45
CA THR A 67 -3.47 20.18 0.28
C THR A 67 -3.33 21.70 0.42
N ALA A 68 -3.59 22.45 -0.65
CA ALA A 68 -3.59 23.91 -0.61
C ALA A 68 -4.66 24.47 0.33
N PHE A 69 -5.85 23.88 0.32
CA PHE A 69 -6.94 24.23 1.23
C PHE A 69 -6.54 24.04 2.71
N LEU A 70 -5.97 22.90 3.08
CA LEU A 70 -5.52 22.66 4.45
C LEU A 70 -4.36 23.56 4.86
N ARG A 71 -3.41 23.88 3.97
CA ARG A 71 -2.33 24.83 4.26
C ARG A 71 -2.87 26.24 4.52
N ALA A 72 -3.89 26.68 3.78
CA ALA A 72 -4.54 27.96 4.02
C ALA A 72 -5.30 27.96 5.36
N LEU A 73 -5.97 26.85 5.70
CA LEU A 73 -6.65 26.68 7.00
C LEU A 73 -5.65 26.71 8.16
N ARG A 74 -4.51 26.01 8.02
CA ARG A 74 -3.45 25.91 9.02
C ARG A 74 -2.95 27.27 9.53
N GLY A 75 -2.94 28.29 8.66
CA GLY A 75 -2.55 29.66 9.02
C GLY A 75 -3.62 30.47 9.76
N ARG A 76 -4.83 29.93 9.92
CA ARG A 76 -6.01 30.62 10.48
C ARG A 76 -6.54 29.98 11.77
N VAL A 77 -6.08 28.79 12.12
CA VAL A 77 -6.53 28.03 13.31
C VAL A 77 -5.40 27.88 14.32
N SER A 78 -5.77 27.82 15.59
CA SER A 78 -4.86 27.57 16.71
C SER A 78 -4.46 26.10 16.82
N SER A 79 -5.31 25.16 16.36
CA SER A 79 -5.00 23.73 16.34
C SER A 79 -4.13 23.35 15.13
N ASP A 80 -2.82 23.32 15.35
CA ASP A 80 -1.84 22.90 14.36
C ASP A 80 -1.81 21.40 14.09
N ALA A 81 -1.78 20.63 15.18
CA ALA A 81 -1.49 19.21 15.14
C ALA A 81 -2.51 18.40 14.32
N THR A 82 -3.80 18.74 14.39
CA THR A 82 -4.84 18.02 13.63
C THR A 82 -4.74 18.27 12.13
N VAL A 83 -4.48 19.51 11.73
CA VAL A 83 -4.27 19.86 10.31
C VAL A 83 -2.98 19.23 9.80
N ASP A 84 -1.90 19.31 10.58
CA ASP A 84 -0.60 18.74 10.23
C ASP A 84 -0.67 17.20 10.13
N ALA A 85 -1.48 16.53 10.96
CA ALA A 85 -1.72 15.09 10.87
C ALA A 85 -2.44 14.70 9.57
N LEU A 86 -3.45 15.46 9.14
CA LEU A 86 -4.14 15.21 7.87
C LEU A 86 -3.24 15.52 6.66
N LEU A 87 -2.46 16.60 6.73
CA LEU A 87 -1.44 16.92 5.73
C LEU A 87 -0.39 15.81 5.63
N GLY A 88 0.00 15.19 6.75
CA GLY A 88 0.90 14.04 6.77
C GLY A 88 0.28 12.83 6.08
N THR A 89 -1.00 12.58 6.30
CA THR A 89 -1.75 11.51 5.63
C THR A 89 -1.86 11.76 4.11
N PHE A 90 -2.09 13.00 3.69
CA PHE A 90 -2.09 13.39 2.27
C PHE A 90 -0.71 13.21 1.63
N ALA A 91 0.34 13.69 2.29
CA ALA A 91 1.72 13.52 1.83
C ALA A 91 2.06 12.02 1.64
N MET A 92 1.70 11.17 2.61
CA MET A 92 1.89 9.73 2.52
C MET A 92 1.18 9.14 1.29
N ASN A 93 -0.12 9.42 1.11
CA ASN A 93 -0.89 8.87 -0.01
C ASN A 93 -0.39 9.39 -1.38
N ALA A 94 0.10 10.63 -1.42
CA ALA A 94 0.73 11.24 -2.59
C ALA A 94 2.17 10.75 -2.85
N GLY A 95 2.71 9.86 -2.01
CA GLY A 95 4.04 9.27 -2.18
C GLY A 95 5.20 10.11 -1.63
N ASP A 96 4.93 11.18 -0.87
CA ASP A 96 5.94 11.98 -0.17
C ASP A 96 6.09 11.50 1.28
N LEU A 97 6.80 10.38 1.45
CA LEU A 97 6.99 9.74 2.75
C LEU A 97 7.90 10.52 3.70
N HIS A 98 8.86 11.27 3.16
CA HIS A 98 9.70 12.14 3.97
C HIS A 98 8.86 13.24 4.64
N ARG A 99 7.99 13.90 3.87
CA ARG A 99 7.10 14.91 4.42
C ARG A 99 6.07 14.32 5.37
N ALA A 100 5.53 13.14 5.06
CA ALA A 100 4.61 12.43 5.96
C ALA A 100 5.27 12.16 7.32
N ARG A 101 6.50 11.64 7.32
CA ARG A 101 7.28 11.35 8.54
C ARG A 101 7.58 12.62 9.33
N GLU A 102 7.99 13.70 8.67
CA GLU A 102 8.28 14.98 9.31
C GLU A 102 7.04 15.54 10.03
N LEU A 103 5.91 15.60 9.33
CA LEU A 103 4.64 16.07 9.89
C LEU A 103 4.17 15.19 11.04
N SER A 104 4.20 13.86 10.86
CA SER A 104 3.82 12.94 11.91
C SER A 104 4.70 13.07 13.15
N ALA A 105 6.02 13.20 12.99
CA ALA A 105 6.93 13.39 14.12
C ALA A 105 6.61 14.68 14.90
N SER A 106 6.34 15.78 14.20
CA SER A 106 5.93 17.04 14.82
C SER A 106 4.63 16.91 15.63
N VAL A 107 3.61 16.25 15.05
CA VAL A 107 2.33 16.00 15.73
C VAL A 107 2.52 15.13 16.96
N LEU A 108 3.28 14.04 16.83
CA LEU A 108 3.50 13.06 17.90
C LEU A 108 4.36 13.61 19.05
N ALA A 109 5.13 14.66 18.82
CA ALA A 109 5.88 15.39 19.84
C ALA A 109 5.08 16.52 20.51
N SER A 110 3.93 16.92 19.95
CA SER A 110 3.13 18.01 20.47
C SER A 110 2.36 17.60 21.72
N ALA A 111 2.53 18.35 22.81
CA ALA A 111 1.81 18.15 24.07
C ALA A 111 0.32 18.52 23.99
N THR A 112 -0.08 19.24 22.94
CA THR A 112 -1.46 19.69 22.72
C THR A 112 -2.15 18.94 21.59
N ALA A 113 -1.51 17.90 21.02
CA ALA A 113 -2.12 17.07 20.00
C ALA A 113 -3.34 16.33 20.58
N THR A 114 -4.46 16.41 19.86
CA THR A 114 -5.66 15.63 20.19
C THR A 114 -5.42 14.16 19.91
N ASP A 115 -6.19 13.28 20.56
CA ASP A 115 -6.16 11.85 20.28
C ASP A 115 -6.41 11.54 18.79
N GLN A 116 -7.29 12.30 18.13
CA GLN A 116 -7.51 12.18 16.69
C GLN A 116 -6.23 12.49 15.90
N ALA A 117 -5.54 13.60 16.20
CA ALA A 117 -4.30 13.98 15.55
C ALA A 117 -3.19 12.95 15.77
N VAL A 118 -3.06 12.44 17.00
CA VAL A 118 -2.13 11.36 17.36
C VAL A 118 -2.43 10.09 16.57
N GLY A 119 -3.70 9.68 16.50
CA GLY A 119 -4.12 8.50 15.75
C GLY A 119 -3.78 8.58 14.26
N TRP A 120 -4.02 9.74 13.65
CA TRP A 120 -3.74 10.00 12.23
C TRP A 120 -2.23 10.02 11.95
N ALA A 121 -1.49 10.77 12.76
CA ALA A 121 -0.04 10.91 12.61
C ALA A 121 0.70 9.58 12.84
N ALA A 122 0.35 8.86 13.91
CA ALA A 122 0.95 7.57 14.24
C ALA A 122 0.63 6.52 13.17
N SER A 123 -0.59 6.53 12.62
CA SER A 123 -0.97 5.61 11.55
C SER A 123 -0.21 5.85 10.25
N ALA A 124 -0.13 7.11 9.80
CA ALA A 124 0.65 7.49 8.63
C ALA A 124 2.14 7.19 8.83
N ALA A 125 2.69 7.46 10.02
CA ALA A 125 4.08 7.18 10.34
C ALA A 125 4.39 5.68 10.33
N ALA A 126 3.52 4.83 10.89
CA ALA A 126 3.72 3.39 10.92
C ALA A 126 3.88 2.81 9.49
N LEU A 127 2.98 3.19 8.57
CA LEU A 127 3.08 2.74 7.18
C LEU A 127 4.30 3.35 6.47
N ALA A 128 4.57 4.64 6.68
CA ALA A 128 5.73 5.31 6.09
C ALA A 128 7.05 4.63 6.50
N HIS A 129 7.27 4.44 7.80
CA HIS A 129 8.46 3.76 8.33
C HIS A 129 8.61 2.34 7.77
N ALA A 130 7.53 1.55 7.72
CA ALA A 130 7.57 0.21 7.14
C ALA A 130 8.00 0.23 5.66
N ARG A 131 7.43 1.14 4.86
CA ARG A 131 7.74 1.25 3.42
C ARG A 131 9.13 1.83 3.14
N MET A 132 9.65 2.66 4.05
CA MET A 132 11.02 3.20 4.02
C MET A 132 12.07 2.17 4.49
N GLY A 133 11.67 1.03 5.07
CA GLY A 133 12.60 0.02 5.61
C GLY A 133 13.06 0.28 7.05
N GLU A 134 12.43 1.23 7.74
CA GLU A 134 12.71 1.60 9.12
C GLU A 134 11.76 0.83 10.04
N PHE A 135 11.97 -0.47 10.21
CA PHE A 135 10.96 -1.33 10.83
C PHE A 135 10.82 -1.19 12.36
N GLY A 136 11.85 -0.67 13.05
CA GLY A 136 11.89 -0.55 14.51
C GLY A 136 10.66 0.11 15.16
N PRO A 137 10.28 1.34 14.75
CA PRO A 137 9.17 2.08 15.37
C PRO A 137 7.76 1.61 14.96
N VAL A 138 7.63 0.69 13.99
CA VAL A 138 6.34 0.38 13.35
C VAL A 138 5.27 -0.12 14.33
N ASP A 139 5.61 -1.07 15.20
CA ASP A 139 4.65 -1.63 16.16
C ASP A 139 4.24 -0.60 17.23
N GLU A 140 5.20 0.18 17.73
CA GLU A 140 4.92 1.23 18.72
C GLU A 140 3.97 2.28 18.15
N LEU A 141 4.22 2.73 16.92
CA LEU A 141 3.38 3.69 16.22
C LEU A 141 1.99 3.12 15.95
N ALA A 142 1.87 1.86 15.52
CA ALA A 142 0.58 1.22 15.31
C ALA A 142 -0.22 1.10 16.62
N ASN A 143 0.42 0.67 17.70
CA ASN A 143 -0.19 0.59 19.03
C ASN A 143 -0.64 1.97 19.52
N ARG A 144 0.18 3.00 19.31
CA ARG A 144 -0.17 4.39 19.64
C ARG A 144 -1.37 4.87 18.83
N ALA A 145 -1.48 4.50 17.56
CA ALA A 145 -2.64 4.83 16.74
C ALA A 145 -3.93 4.18 17.26
N VAL A 146 -3.85 2.92 17.67
CA VAL A 146 -4.98 2.17 18.26
C VAL A 146 -5.38 2.75 19.62
N ALA A 147 -4.41 3.00 20.50
CA ALA A 147 -4.64 3.54 21.84
C ALA A 147 -5.31 4.92 21.82
N ALA A 148 -5.09 5.70 20.77
CA ALA A 148 -5.73 6.99 20.58
C ALA A 148 -7.24 6.91 20.24
N GLY A 149 -7.85 5.72 20.14
CA GLY A 149 -9.31 5.58 20.19
C GLY A 149 -10.10 6.05 18.96
N HIS A 150 -9.43 6.40 17.85
CA HIS A 150 -10.08 6.82 16.59
C HIS A 150 -9.92 5.79 15.44
N PRO A 151 -10.20 4.47 15.62
CA PRO A 151 -9.87 3.48 14.61
C PRO A 151 -10.98 3.41 13.54
N GLY A 152 -11.07 4.44 12.70
CA GLY A 152 -11.74 4.36 11.40
C GLY A 152 -10.91 3.51 10.43
N LEU A 153 -10.81 3.93 9.16
CA LEU A 153 -9.95 3.25 8.18
C LEU A 153 -8.45 3.26 8.54
N LEU A 154 -8.04 4.09 9.50
CA LEU A 154 -6.64 4.30 9.87
C LEU A 154 -5.99 3.10 10.55
N ARG A 155 -6.77 2.26 11.24
CA ARG A 155 -6.23 1.00 11.81
C ARG A 155 -5.66 0.09 10.72
N TYR A 156 -6.23 0.14 9.51
CA TYR A 156 -5.74 -0.63 8.37
C TYR A 156 -4.44 -0.07 7.81
N THR A 157 -4.23 1.23 7.91
CA THR A 157 -3.00 1.88 7.43
C THR A 157 -1.82 1.51 8.33
N SER A 158 -1.97 1.68 9.65
CA SER A 158 -0.93 1.27 10.61
C SER A 158 -0.72 -0.24 10.61
N GLY A 159 -1.82 -1.01 10.59
CA GLY A 159 -1.79 -2.46 10.52
C GLY A 159 -1.11 -2.98 9.26
N TYR A 160 -1.32 -2.32 8.10
CA TYR A 160 -0.59 -2.66 6.89
C TYR A 160 0.93 -2.45 7.05
N GLY A 161 1.33 -1.38 7.74
CA GLY A 161 2.72 -1.17 8.12
C GLY A 161 3.29 -2.34 8.93
N GLN A 162 2.55 -2.85 9.91
CA GLN A 162 2.95 -4.01 10.72
C GLN A 162 3.06 -5.29 9.89
N VAL A 163 2.09 -5.56 9.00
CA VAL A 163 2.11 -6.70 8.09
C VAL A 163 3.36 -6.66 7.19
N LEU A 164 3.63 -5.51 6.55
CA LEU A 164 4.83 -5.35 5.72
C LEU A 164 6.12 -5.53 6.53
N ALA A 165 6.19 -4.94 7.73
CA ALA A 165 7.37 -5.07 8.58
C ALA A 165 7.61 -6.52 9.03
N ALA A 166 6.55 -7.31 9.26
CA ALA A 166 6.66 -8.73 9.56
C ALA A 166 7.15 -9.53 8.34
N VAL A 167 6.59 -9.26 7.15
CA VAL A 167 7.05 -9.84 5.87
C VAL A 167 8.55 -9.58 5.65
N PHE A 168 9.00 -8.33 5.73
CA PHE A 168 10.41 -8.00 5.49
C PHE A 168 11.36 -8.60 6.55
N ARG A 169 10.86 -8.88 7.76
CA ARG A 169 11.59 -9.60 8.81
C ARG A 169 11.52 -11.12 8.66
N GLY A 170 10.84 -11.64 7.63
CA GLY A 170 10.70 -13.06 7.34
C GLY A 170 9.76 -13.81 8.28
N ASP A 171 8.86 -13.10 8.97
CA ASP A 171 7.89 -13.65 9.90
C ASP A 171 6.49 -13.64 9.27
N LEU A 172 6.24 -14.58 8.34
CA LEU A 172 4.97 -14.66 7.62
C LEU A 172 3.81 -15.13 8.51
N ASP A 173 4.08 -15.92 9.55
CA ASP A 173 3.06 -16.36 10.51
C ASP A 173 2.51 -15.16 11.30
N ARG A 174 3.39 -14.26 11.73
CA ARG A 174 2.97 -13.00 12.34
C ARG A 174 2.26 -12.08 11.34
N ALA A 175 2.76 -11.98 10.11
CA ALA A 175 2.13 -11.16 9.07
C ALA A 175 0.68 -11.61 8.81
N GLU A 176 0.46 -12.92 8.72
CA GLU A 176 -0.86 -13.53 8.54
C GLU A 176 -1.76 -13.30 9.75
N SER A 177 -1.24 -13.51 10.96
CA SER A 177 -1.99 -13.27 12.21
C SER A 177 -2.49 -11.82 12.29
N LEU A 178 -1.61 -10.85 12.04
CA LEU A 178 -1.96 -9.43 12.00
C LEU A 178 -3.01 -9.11 10.93
N ALA A 179 -2.86 -9.67 9.73
CA ALA A 179 -3.83 -9.47 8.64
C ALA A 179 -5.22 -10.03 8.99
N HIS A 180 -5.28 -11.17 9.69
CA HIS A 180 -6.53 -11.76 10.19
C HIS A 180 -7.18 -10.92 11.29
N GLU A 181 -6.39 -10.43 12.25
CA GLU A 181 -6.88 -9.56 13.34
C GLU A 181 -7.50 -8.25 12.81
N LEU A 182 -6.98 -7.72 11.70
CA LEU A 182 -7.50 -6.51 11.08
C LEU A 182 -8.83 -6.72 10.35
N ARG A 183 -9.16 -7.94 9.92
CA ARG A 183 -10.34 -8.22 9.10
C ARG A 183 -11.62 -8.02 9.91
N ALA A 184 -12.36 -6.97 9.58
CA ALA A 184 -13.69 -6.75 10.13
C ALA A 184 -14.71 -7.77 9.59
N GLU A 185 -15.84 -7.92 10.27
CA GLU A 185 -16.92 -8.81 9.83
C GLU A 185 -17.58 -8.35 8.53
N THR A 186 -17.79 -7.04 8.36
CA THR A 186 -18.50 -6.47 7.20
C THR A 186 -17.90 -5.13 6.75
N GLY A 187 -18.40 -4.63 5.62
CA GLY A 187 -18.07 -3.30 5.09
C GLY A 187 -16.64 -3.19 4.53
N PRO A 188 -16.15 -1.96 4.30
CA PRO A 188 -14.82 -1.73 3.70
C PRO A 188 -13.68 -2.37 4.49
N GLY A 189 -13.82 -2.44 5.82
CA GLY A 189 -12.82 -3.07 6.68
C GLY A 189 -12.68 -4.58 6.48
N HIS A 190 -13.76 -5.27 6.09
CA HIS A 190 -13.70 -6.68 5.69
C HIS A 190 -12.87 -6.84 4.42
N ALA A 191 -13.16 -6.03 3.39
CA ALA A 191 -12.47 -6.08 2.11
C ALA A 191 -10.99 -5.70 2.22
N ILE A 192 -10.64 -4.70 3.03
CA ILE A 192 -9.23 -4.34 3.28
C ILE A 192 -8.52 -5.47 4.04
N GLY A 193 -9.16 -6.10 5.04
CA GLY A 193 -8.59 -7.28 5.69
C GLY A 193 -8.35 -8.45 4.74
N GLN A 194 -9.30 -8.74 3.84
CA GLN A 194 -9.12 -9.74 2.78
C GLN A 194 -7.93 -9.44 1.88
N LEU A 195 -7.74 -8.17 1.49
CA LEU A 195 -6.60 -7.73 0.70
C LEU A 195 -5.28 -8.02 1.42
N LEU A 196 -5.17 -7.66 2.71
CA LEU A 196 -3.95 -7.88 3.49
C LEU A 196 -3.63 -9.37 3.66
N ILE A 197 -4.64 -10.20 3.93
CA ILE A 197 -4.48 -11.66 4.01
C ILE A 197 -3.97 -12.19 2.67
N ALA A 198 -4.59 -11.77 1.56
CA ALA A 198 -4.21 -12.24 0.23
C ALA A 198 -2.80 -11.83 -0.19
N GLU A 199 -2.30 -10.67 0.28
CA GLU A 199 -0.92 -10.27 0.04
C GLU A 199 0.06 -11.23 0.73
N VAL A 200 -0.22 -11.64 1.97
CA VAL A 200 0.58 -12.65 2.69
C VAL A 200 0.47 -14.02 2.00
N SER A 201 -0.73 -14.45 1.62
CA SER A 201 -0.94 -15.69 0.84
C SER A 201 -0.17 -15.68 -0.49
N THR A 202 -0.06 -14.51 -1.15
CA THR A 202 0.74 -14.38 -2.37
C THR A 202 2.22 -14.62 -2.10
N PHE A 203 2.77 -14.13 -0.98
CA PHE A 203 4.15 -14.47 -0.59
C PHE A 203 4.33 -15.94 -0.26
N ARG A 204 3.35 -16.55 0.41
CA ARG A 204 3.37 -18.00 0.71
C ARG A 204 3.33 -18.87 -0.54
N GLY A 205 2.77 -18.36 -1.64
CA GLY A 205 2.57 -19.12 -2.88
C GLY A 205 1.18 -19.74 -2.99
N ASP A 206 0.27 -19.39 -2.07
CA ASP A 206 -1.13 -19.84 -2.08
C ASP A 206 -1.97 -18.97 -3.04
N LEU A 207 -1.59 -19.00 -4.32
CA LEU A 207 -2.04 -18.03 -5.32
C LEU A 207 -3.55 -18.12 -5.61
N ASP A 208 -4.13 -19.33 -5.59
CA ASP A 208 -5.56 -19.52 -5.86
C ASP A 208 -6.44 -18.85 -4.79
N ASP A 209 -6.11 -19.07 -3.52
CA ASP A 209 -6.81 -18.46 -2.39
C ASP A 209 -6.62 -16.94 -2.39
N ALA A 210 -5.40 -16.47 -2.65
CA ALA A 210 -5.09 -15.06 -2.78
C ALA A 210 -5.91 -14.38 -3.89
N VAL A 211 -6.03 -15.01 -5.07
CA VAL A 211 -6.86 -14.49 -6.18
C VAL A 211 -8.33 -14.40 -5.80
N GLY A 212 -8.87 -15.40 -5.10
CA GLY A 212 -10.25 -15.40 -4.62
C GLY A 212 -10.53 -14.20 -3.70
N LEU A 213 -9.66 -14.01 -2.70
CA LEU A 213 -9.75 -12.89 -1.75
C LEU A 213 -9.59 -11.52 -2.44
N LEU A 214 -8.62 -11.38 -3.34
CA LEU A 214 -8.35 -10.13 -4.03
C LEU A 214 -9.48 -9.71 -4.99
N ARG A 215 -10.12 -10.67 -5.67
CA ARG A 215 -11.31 -10.38 -6.49
C ARG A 215 -12.45 -9.83 -5.63
N SER A 216 -12.77 -10.54 -4.54
CA SER A 216 -13.81 -10.12 -3.59
C SER A 216 -13.53 -8.72 -3.03
N ALA A 217 -12.28 -8.47 -2.62
CA ALA A 217 -11.86 -7.19 -2.08
C ALA A 217 -11.94 -6.07 -3.13
N ALA A 218 -11.43 -6.30 -4.34
CA ALA A 218 -11.40 -5.31 -5.42
C ALA A 218 -12.81 -4.89 -5.86
N ASP A 219 -13.72 -5.84 -5.99
CA ASP A 219 -15.13 -5.58 -6.33
C ASP A 219 -15.85 -4.81 -5.22
N SER A 220 -15.63 -5.21 -3.96
CA SER A 220 -16.23 -4.54 -2.78
C SER A 220 -15.72 -3.10 -2.60
N LEU A 221 -14.44 -2.85 -2.90
CA LEU A 221 -13.82 -1.53 -2.77
C LEU A 221 -14.05 -0.63 -3.99
N ALA A 222 -14.46 -1.18 -5.14
CA ALA A 222 -14.65 -0.44 -6.40
C ALA A 222 -15.48 0.86 -6.28
N PRO A 223 -16.55 0.91 -5.45
CA PRO A 223 -17.35 2.13 -5.28
C PRO A 223 -16.69 3.19 -4.39
N THR A 224 -15.75 2.82 -3.52
CA THR A 224 -15.34 3.68 -2.39
C THR A 224 -14.38 4.82 -2.74
N GLY A 225 -13.69 4.77 -3.88
CA GLY A 225 -12.83 5.85 -4.38
C GLY A 225 -11.50 6.09 -3.63
N TYR A 226 -11.26 5.40 -2.52
CA TYR A 226 -10.01 5.47 -1.73
C TYR A 226 -8.82 4.78 -2.41
N SER A 227 -7.62 5.02 -1.89
CA SER A 227 -6.36 4.43 -2.37
C SER A 227 -6.28 2.91 -2.23
N TRP A 228 -7.14 2.27 -1.44
CA TRP A 228 -7.24 0.81 -1.31
C TRP A 228 -7.77 0.12 -2.57
N THR A 229 -8.68 0.77 -3.31
CA THR A 229 -9.25 0.20 -4.54
C THR A 229 -8.18 -0.04 -5.61
N PRO A 230 -7.35 0.95 -6.01
CA PRO A 230 -6.28 0.70 -6.98
C PRO A 230 -5.27 -0.32 -6.46
N LEU A 231 -4.92 -0.32 -5.16
CA LEU A 231 -4.03 -1.34 -4.57
C LEU A 231 -4.60 -2.76 -4.74
N ALA A 232 -5.89 -2.97 -4.47
CA ALA A 232 -6.53 -4.28 -4.64
C ALA A 232 -6.39 -4.81 -6.08
N TRP A 233 -6.61 -3.94 -7.09
CA TRP A 233 -6.44 -4.31 -8.50
C TRP A 233 -4.98 -4.55 -8.88
N MET A 234 -4.04 -3.78 -8.32
CA MET A 234 -2.59 -3.98 -8.54
C MET A 234 -2.15 -5.33 -8.00
N LEU A 235 -2.49 -5.65 -6.76
CA LEU A 235 -2.15 -6.93 -6.14
C LEU A 235 -2.83 -8.09 -6.87
N LEU A 236 -4.10 -7.96 -7.27
CA LEU A 236 -4.79 -8.97 -8.07
C LEU A 236 -4.06 -9.25 -9.40
N ALA A 237 -3.62 -8.20 -10.09
CA ALA A 237 -2.86 -8.35 -11.34
C ALA A 237 -1.50 -9.02 -11.11
N GLN A 238 -0.81 -8.69 -10.01
CA GLN A 238 0.45 -9.35 -9.63
C GLN A 238 0.24 -10.84 -9.37
N THR A 239 -0.72 -11.20 -8.52
CA THR A 239 -0.99 -12.61 -8.14
C THR A 239 -1.46 -13.43 -9.34
N LEU A 240 -2.36 -12.89 -10.18
CA LEU A 240 -2.77 -13.55 -11.43
C LEU A 240 -1.61 -13.71 -12.41
N GLY A 241 -0.69 -12.74 -12.44
CA GLY A 241 0.52 -12.79 -13.25
C GLY A 241 1.48 -13.90 -12.80
N GLN A 242 1.69 -14.02 -11.48
CA GLN A 242 2.45 -15.11 -10.87
C GLN A 242 1.82 -16.48 -11.15
N GLN A 243 0.48 -16.56 -11.14
CA GLN A 243 -0.27 -17.77 -11.49
C GLN A 243 -0.18 -18.11 -13.00
N GLY A 244 0.32 -17.21 -13.84
CA GLY A 244 0.36 -17.39 -15.30
C GLY A 244 -0.97 -17.12 -16.01
N SER A 245 -1.96 -16.56 -15.31
CA SER A 245 -3.31 -16.25 -15.82
C SER A 245 -3.32 -15.01 -16.73
N THR A 246 -2.71 -15.13 -17.91
CA THR A 246 -2.43 -14.03 -18.86
C THR A 246 -3.60 -13.07 -19.09
N VAL A 247 -4.77 -13.58 -19.49
CA VAL A 247 -5.93 -12.74 -19.84
C VAL A 247 -6.51 -12.06 -18.60
N ALA A 248 -6.56 -12.77 -17.47
CA ALA A 248 -7.11 -12.23 -16.24
C ALA A 248 -6.17 -11.16 -15.64
N ALA A 249 -4.86 -11.39 -15.67
CA ALA A 249 -3.84 -10.42 -15.23
C ALA A 249 -3.93 -9.12 -16.04
N ALA A 250 -4.01 -9.22 -17.38
CA ALA A 250 -4.17 -8.04 -18.24
C ALA A 250 -5.45 -7.25 -17.96
N LYS A 251 -6.57 -7.93 -17.69
CA LYS A 251 -7.83 -7.26 -17.31
C LYS A 251 -7.72 -6.55 -15.96
N ALA A 252 -7.14 -7.20 -14.95
CA ALA A 252 -6.92 -6.62 -13.64
C ALA A 252 -5.97 -5.41 -13.71
N LEU A 253 -4.90 -5.50 -14.50
CA LEU A 253 -3.97 -4.40 -14.75
C LEU A 253 -4.67 -3.19 -15.38
N GLY A 254 -5.49 -3.39 -16.42
CA GLY A 254 -6.24 -2.30 -17.04
C GLY A 254 -7.20 -1.60 -16.05
N ARG A 255 -7.78 -2.33 -15.10
CA ARG A 255 -8.56 -1.74 -13.99
C ARG A 255 -7.68 -0.95 -13.04
N ALA A 256 -6.54 -1.49 -12.64
CA ALA A 256 -5.57 -0.80 -11.78
C ALA A 256 -5.12 0.53 -12.40
N GLU A 257 -4.73 0.52 -13.67
CA GLU A 257 -4.31 1.72 -14.42
C GLU A 257 -5.40 2.78 -14.47
N SER A 258 -6.65 2.37 -14.75
CA SER A 258 -7.78 3.31 -14.84
C SER A 258 -8.17 3.97 -13.51
N ARG A 259 -7.70 3.44 -12.38
CA ARG A 259 -8.04 3.90 -11.02
C ARG A 259 -6.86 4.49 -10.26
N HIS A 260 -5.65 4.37 -10.80
CA HIS A 260 -4.46 4.96 -10.23
C HIS A 260 -4.35 6.44 -10.63
N GLY A 261 -3.80 7.24 -9.72
CA GLY A 261 -3.67 8.68 -9.85
C GLY A 261 -2.98 9.27 -8.62
N LEU A 262 -2.90 10.60 -8.56
CA LEU A 262 -2.14 11.34 -7.56
C LEU A 262 -2.50 10.96 -6.11
N LYS A 263 -3.78 10.69 -5.81
CA LYS A 263 -4.26 10.25 -4.49
C LYS A 263 -3.77 8.87 -4.03
N SER A 264 -3.08 8.12 -4.89
CA SER A 264 -2.62 6.75 -4.66
C SER A 264 -1.17 6.54 -5.10
N MET A 265 -0.39 7.62 -5.27
CA MET A 265 0.98 7.58 -5.76
C MET A 265 1.94 6.80 -4.85
N LEU A 266 1.59 6.63 -3.57
CA LEU A 266 2.25 5.69 -2.68
C LEU A 266 2.44 4.31 -3.33
N PHE A 267 1.45 3.86 -4.10
CA PHE A 267 1.39 2.54 -4.72
C PHE A 267 1.83 2.51 -6.20
N ALA A 268 2.50 3.57 -6.67
CA ALA A 268 3.07 3.56 -8.01
C ALA A 268 4.05 2.39 -8.27
N PRO A 269 4.90 1.96 -7.31
CA PRO A 269 5.73 0.77 -7.47
C PRO A 269 4.90 -0.51 -7.67
N GLU A 270 3.82 -0.69 -6.92
CA GLU A 270 2.93 -1.85 -7.02
C GLU A 270 2.23 -1.91 -8.39
N LEU A 271 1.90 -0.76 -8.99
CA LEU A 271 1.40 -0.71 -10.36
C LEU A 271 2.45 -1.20 -11.36
N ALA A 272 3.70 -0.78 -11.20
CA ALA A 272 4.79 -1.25 -12.05
C ALA A 272 5.10 -2.75 -11.85
N LEU A 273 4.97 -3.28 -10.63
CA LEU A 273 5.03 -4.72 -10.38
C LEU A 273 3.86 -5.49 -10.99
N ALA A 274 2.65 -4.92 -10.99
CA ALA A 274 1.51 -5.49 -11.70
C ALA A 274 1.78 -5.61 -13.21
N ARG A 275 2.43 -4.60 -13.81
CA ARG A 275 2.91 -4.68 -15.20
C ARG A 275 3.94 -5.78 -15.37
N ALA A 276 4.92 -5.88 -14.47
CA ALA A 276 5.98 -6.89 -14.52
C ALA A 276 5.41 -8.31 -14.56
N TRP A 277 4.57 -8.66 -13.60
CA TRP A 277 3.95 -9.99 -13.52
C TRP A 277 2.94 -10.25 -14.65
N THR A 278 2.31 -9.21 -15.21
CA THR A 278 1.47 -9.34 -16.42
C THR A 278 2.31 -9.61 -17.68
N CYS A 279 3.50 -9.02 -17.81
CA CYS A 279 4.46 -9.38 -18.85
C CYS A 279 4.97 -10.81 -18.66
N TRP A 280 5.28 -11.18 -17.42
CA TRP A 280 5.70 -12.54 -17.07
C TRP A 280 4.70 -13.61 -17.51
N ALA A 281 3.42 -13.44 -17.19
CA ALA A 281 2.37 -14.36 -17.61
C ALA A 281 2.28 -14.51 -19.15
N ARG A 282 2.56 -13.42 -19.88
CA ARG A 282 2.61 -13.39 -21.35
C ARG A 282 3.89 -13.99 -21.95
N LYS A 283 4.78 -14.54 -21.12
CA LYS A 283 6.10 -15.05 -21.52
C LYS A 283 7.01 -13.95 -22.11
N ASP A 284 6.78 -12.70 -21.73
CA ASP A 284 7.63 -11.56 -22.05
C ASP A 284 8.59 -11.28 -20.88
N SER A 285 9.67 -12.04 -20.80
CA SER A 285 10.66 -11.93 -19.71
C SER A 285 11.39 -10.58 -19.72
N LEU A 286 11.72 -10.04 -20.89
CA LEU A 286 12.36 -8.73 -21.02
C LEU A 286 11.42 -7.61 -20.55
N GLY A 287 10.14 -7.66 -20.92
CA GLY A 287 9.13 -6.72 -20.44
C GLY A 287 8.87 -6.85 -18.94
N ALA A 288 8.92 -8.07 -18.40
CA ALA A 288 8.77 -8.32 -16.95
C ALA A 288 9.91 -7.66 -16.17
N VAL A 289 11.16 -7.94 -16.55
CA VAL A 289 12.36 -7.34 -15.93
C VAL A 289 12.37 -5.82 -16.09
N GLY A 290 12.02 -5.31 -17.27
CA GLY A 290 11.94 -3.87 -17.54
C GLY A 290 10.97 -3.14 -16.60
N ALA A 291 9.78 -3.71 -16.41
CA ALA A 291 8.76 -3.16 -15.51
C ALA A 291 9.12 -3.31 -14.03
N ALA A 292 9.76 -4.41 -13.61
CA ALA A 292 10.25 -4.56 -12.24
C ALA A 292 11.33 -3.52 -11.89
N ARG A 293 12.23 -3.21 -12.82
CA ARG A 293 13.20 -2.10 -12.68
C ARG A 293 12.56 -0.72 -12.68
N GLU A 294 11.43 -0.55 -13.36
CA GLU A 294 10.64 0.67 -13.25
C GLU A 294 10.04 0.80 -11.83
N ALA A 295 9.51 -0.30 -11.28
CA ALA A 295 9.02 -0.33 -9.90
C ALA A 295 10.11 0.04 -8.89
N PHE A 296 11.32 -0.52 -9.04
CA PHE A 296 12.48 -0.15 -8.23
C PHE A 296 12.76 1.35 -8.29
N ARG A 297 12.90 1.92 -9.49
CA ARG A 297 13.17 3.36 -9.66
C ARG A 297 12.04 4.23 -9.13
N ALA A 298 10.78 3.80 -9.26
CA ALA A 298 9.63 4.51 -8.69
C ALA A 298 9.70 4.53 -7.17
N ALA A 299 10.01 3.39 -6.55
CA ALA A 299 10.16 3.27 -5.10
C ALA A 299 11.29 4.17 -4.59
N GLU A 300 12.48 4.12 -5.21
CA GLU A 300 13.61 4.96 -4.84
C GLU A 300 13.30 6.46 -4.91
N ARG A 301 12.66 6.92 -6.00
CA ARG A 301 12.28 8.35 -6.15
C ARG A 301 11.35 8.83 -5.04
N SER A 302 10.55 7.92 -4.47
CA SER A 302 9.62 8.21 -3.38
C SER A 302 10.17 7.89 -1.97
N GLY A 303 11.46 7.52 -1.86
CA GLY A 303 12.09 7.16 -0.59
C GLY A 303 11.63 5.82 0.01
N GLN A 304 11.05 4.94 -0.81
CA GLN A 304 10.45 3.67 -0.37
C GLN A 304 11.46 2.51 -0.41
N SER A 305 12.51 2.56 0.41
CA SER A 305 13.63 1.60 0.32
C SER A 305 13.21 0.14 0.49
N ALA A 306 12.24 -0.18 1.36
CA ALA A 306 11.75 -1.55 1.51
C ALA A 306 10.96 -2.01 0.28
N VAL A 307 10.18 -1.11 -0.33
CA VAL A 307 9.45 -1.41 -1.57
C VAL A 307 10.41 -1.53 -2.75
N ALA A 308 11.48 -0.74 -2.79
CA ALA A 308 12.56 -0.87 -3.75
C ALA A 308 13.23 -2.25 -3.62
N LEU A 309 13.51 -2.69 -2.38
CA LEU A 309 14.00 -4.04 -2.12
C LEU A 309 13.04 -5.12 -2.64
N ARG A 310 11.73 -4.98 -2.41
CA ARG A 310 10.73 -5.92 -2.97
C ARG A 310 10.70 -5.89 -4.50
N ALA A 311 10.85 -4.73 -5.12
CA ALA A 311 10.91 -4.66 -6.57
C ALA A 311 12.14 -5.36 -7.15
N VAL A 312 13.28 -5.29 -6.46
CA VAL A 312 14.48 -6.05 -6.84
C VAL A 312 14.24 -7.55 -6.65
N HIS A 313 13.62 -7.97 -5.54
CA HIS A 313 13.23 -9.36 -5.31
C HIS A 313 12.36 -9.92 -6.44
N ASP A 314 11.31 -9.20 -6.84
CA ASP A 314 10.46 -9.61 -7.95
C ASP A 314 11.20 -9.62 -9.30
N ALA A 315 12.13 -8.68 -9.53
CA ALA A 315 12.99 -8.68 -10.71
C ALA A 315 13.87 -9.95 -10.78
N VAL A 316 14.47 -10.34 -9.65
CA VAL A 316 15.29 -11.58 -9.55
C VAL A 316 14.43 -12.80 -9.82
N ARG A 317 13.22 -12.88 -9.26
CA ARG A 317 12.27 -13.98 -9.53
C ARG A 317 11.88 -14.05 -11.02
N CYS A 318 11.70 -12.91 -11.66
CA CYS A 318 11.50 -12.80 -13.12
C CYS A 318 12.77 -13.02 -13.96
N GLY A 319 13.93 -13.34 -13.36
CA GLY A 319 15.15 -13.72 -14.07
C GLY A 319 16.15 -12.57 -14.31
N ASP A 320 16.06 -11.46 -13.59
CA ASP A 320 17.03 -10.36 -13.73
C ASP A 320 18.41 -10.68 -13.12
N ALA A 321 19.30 -11.24 -13.92
CA ALA A 321 20.69 -11.53 -13.56
C ALA A 321 21.55 -10.27 -13.24
N ARG A 322 21.06 -9.04 -13.48
CA ARG A 322 21.80 -7.79 -13.19
C ARG A 322 21.32 -7.10 -11.91
N ALA A 323 20.30 -7.65 -11.27
CA ALA A 323 19.64 -7.08 -10.10
C ALA A 323 20.56 -6.93 -8.87
N VAL A 324 21.67 -7.69 -8.81
CA VAL A 324 22.66 -7.60 -7.72
C VAL A 324 23.10 -6.16 -7.46
N SER A 325 23.41 -5.41 -8.53
CA SER A 325 23.89 -4.03 -8.43
C SER A 325 22.88 -3.06 -7.80
N SER A 326 21.59 -3.36 -7.90
CA SER A 326 20.53 -2.55 -7.30
C SER A 326 20.39 -2.76 -5.79
N LEU A 327 20.94 -3.86 -5.25
CA LEU A 327 20.88 -4.18 -3.81
C LEU A 327 21.95 -3.45 -3.01
N ASP A 328 23.14 -3.27 -3.59
CA ASP A 328 24.31 -2.68 -2.91
C ASP A 328 24.06 -1.24 -2.39
N GLY A 329 23.08 -0.54 -2.96
CA GLY A 329 22.72 0.83 -2.58
C GLY A 329 21.57 0.98 -1.58
N LEU A 330 20.88 -0.10 -1.21
CA LEU A 330 19.67 -0.02 -0.39
C LEU A 330 19.98 -0.07 1.12
N PRO A 331 19.54 0.92 1.92
CA PRO A 331 19.81 0.98 3.36
C PRO A 331 18.81 0.12 4.16
N VAL A 332 18.55 -1.12 3.73
CA VAL A 332 17.56 -2.00 4.36
C VAL A 332 18.23 -3.30 4.80
N GLU A 333 18.50 -3.40 6.09
CA GLU A 333 19.09 -4.60 6.70
C GLU A 333 17.98 -5.48 7.29
N CYS A 334 17.63 -6.55 6.58
CA CYS A 334 16.69 -7.55 7.05
C CYS A 334 16.96 -8.91 6.41
N VAL A 335 16.33 -9.98 6.93
CA VAL A 335 16.45 -11.32 6.35
C VAL A 335 15.99 -11.35 4.90
N PHE A 336 14.91 -10.64 4.57
CA PHE A 336 14.41 -10.55 3.20
C PHE A 336 15.45 -9.95 2.24
N ALA A 337 16.20 -8.93 2.69
CA ALA A 337 17.29 -8.34 1.92
C ALA A 337 18.44 -9.33 1.71
N ARG A 338 18.86 -10.01 2.78
CA ARG A 338 19.94 -11.00 2.73
C ARG A 338 19.64 -12.12 1.73
N VAL A 339 18.48 -12.74 1.83
CA VAL A 339 18.13 -13.89 0.98
C VAL A 339 17.90 -13.44 -0.47
N THR A 340 17.30 -12.27 -0.69
CA THR A 340 17.20 -11.66 -2.03
C THR A 340 18.59 -11.42 -2.65
N ALA A 341 19.57 -10.96 -1.85
CA ALA A 341 20.94 -10.79 -2.33
C ALA A 341 21.65 -12.10 -2.64
N SER A 342 21.41 -13.16 -1.86
CA SER A 342 21.89 -14.51 -2.18
C SER A 342 21.27 -15.03 -3.47
N HIS A 343 19.95 -14.86 -3.64
CA HIS A 343 19.21 -15.23 -4.85
C HIS A 343 19.77 -14.51 -6.08
N ALA A 344 19.91 -13.18 -6.02
CA ALA A 344 20.43 -12.38 -7.11
C ALA A 344 21.85 -12.80 -7.51
N ARG A 345 22.72 -13.07 -6.53
CA ARG A 345 24.11 -13.50 -6.78
C ARG A 345 24.18 -14.88 -7.41
N ALA A 346 23.40 -15.84 -6.91
CA ALA A 346 23.35 -17.19 -7.46
C ALA A 346 22.82 -17.17 -8.91
N LEU A 347 21.77 -16.40 -9.17
CA LEU A 347 21.21 -16.20 -10.51
C LEU A 347 22.24 -15.58 -11.46
N ALA A 348 22.92 -14.51 -11.04
CA ALA A 348 23.93 -13.82 -11.85
C ALA A 348 25.15 -14.70 -12.17
N ALA A 349 25.52 -15.60 -11.26
CA ALA A 349 26.63 -16.53 -11.42
C ALA A 349 26.26 -17.82 -12.18
N HIS A 350 24.99 -18.00 -12.53
CA HIS A 350 24.46 -19.28 -13.02
C HIS A 350 24.79 -20.46 -12.08
N ASP A 351 24.74 -20.20 -10.77
CA ASP A 351 25.06 -21.18 -9.73
C ASP A 351 23.82 -21.99 -9.34
N ALA A 352 23.64 -23.14 -9.99
CA ALA A 352 22.51 -24.04 -9.73
C ALA A 352 22.47 -24.54 -8.28
N ILE A 353 23.63 -24.78 -7.65
CA ILE A 353 23.70 -25.23 -6.25
C ILE A 353 23.27 -24.09 -5.32
N GLY A 354 23.77 -22.88 -5.58
CA GLY A 354 23.38 -21.67 -4.85
C GLY A 354 21.88 -21.36 -4.99
N LEU A 355 21.30 -21.51 -6.18
CA LEU A 355 19.87 -21.32 -6.42
C LEU A 355 19.03 -22.38 -5.68
N ALA A 356 19.46 -23.64 -5.65
CA ALA A 356 18.79 -24.69 -4.89
C ALA A 356 18.80 -24.40 -3.38
N ALA A 357 19.94 -23.94 -2.83
CA ALA A 357 20.04 -23.54 -1.44
C ALA A 357 19.14 -22.33 -1.11
N VAL A 358 19.06 -21.36 -2.02
CA VAL A 358 18.15 -20.20 -1.89
C VAL A 358 16.68 -20.65 -1.92
N ALA A 359 16.31 -21.58 -2.80
CA ALA A 359 14.96 -22.12 -2.85
C ALA A 359 14.56 -22.77 -1.52
N GLU A 360 15.46 -23.57 -0.93
CA GLU A 360 15.25 -24.18 0.39
C GLU A 360 15.12 -23.11 1.49
N GLU A 361 15.99 -22.10 1.50
CA GLU A 361 15.93 -21.02 2.49
C GLU A 361 14.62 -20.22 2.40
N TRP A 362 14.16 -19.89 1.19
CA TRP A 362 12.84 -19.25 1.01
C TRP A 362 11.70 -20.14 1.51
N GLN A 363 11.77 -21.44 1.23
CA GLN A 363 10.76 -22.40 1.68
C GLN A 363 10.72 -22.50 3.22
N GLN A 364 11.88 -22.51 3.88
CA GLN A 364 11.99 -22.52 5.34
C GLN A 364 11.41 -21.25 5.99
N LEU A 365 11.56 -20.10 5.32
CA LEU A 365 10.95 -18.83 5.74
C LEU A 365 9.46 -18.70 5.35
N GLY A 366 8.91 -19.71 4.67
CA GLY A 366 7.51 -19.74 4.22
C GLY A 366 7.22 -18.95 2.94
N PHE A 367 8.23 -18.43 2.24
CA PHE A 367 8.07 -17.70 0.97
C PHE A 367 7.98 -18.68 -0.22
N GLY A 368 6.94 -19.51 -0.24
CA GLY A 368 6.80 -20.58 -1.23
C GLY A 368 6.77 -20.08 -2.68
N ALA A 369 6.24 -18.88 -2.94
CA ALA A 369 6.26 -18.30 -4.28
C ALA A 369 7.69 -18.01 -4.78
N ALA A 370 8.55 -17.48 -3.90
CA ALA A 370 9.96 -17.22 -4.22
C ALA A 370 10.78 -18.52 -4.30
N ALA A 371 10.48 -19.50 -3.43
CA ALA A 371 11.09 -20.82 -3.46
C ALA A 371 10.83 -21.53 -4.80
N ALA A 372 9.58 -21.52 -5.26
CA ALA A 372 9.20 -22.11 -6.55
C ALA A 372 9.91 -21.43 -7.74
N ASP A 373 10.04 -20.11 -7.73
CA ASP A 373 10.77 -19.37 -8.78
C ASP A 373 12.27 -19.69 -8.78
N ALA A 374 12.91 -19.78 -7.60
CA ALA A 374 14.31 -20.18 -7.49
C ALA A 374 14.52 -21.63 -7.97
N ALA A 375 13.61 -22.55 -7.64
CA ALA A 375 13.66 -23.94 -8.12
C ALA A 375 13.50 -24.04 -9.65
N ARG A 376 12.55 -23.31 -10.24
CA ARG A 376 12.40 -23.21 -11.71
C ARG A 376 13.69 -22.70 -12.36
N GLN A 377 14.34 -21.70 -11.76
CA GLN A 377 15.61 -21.17 -12.28
C GLN A 377 16.76 -22.19 -12.20
N VAL A 378 16.73 -23.15 -11.28
CA VAL A 378 17.67 -24.29 -11.30
C VAL A 378 17.41 -25.15 -12.54
N GLU A 379 16.15 -25.51 -12.81
CA GLU A 379 15.76 -26.34 -13.96
C GLU A 379 16.18 -25.69 -15.28
N GLU A 380 16.04 -24.37 -15.42
CA GLU A 380 16.44 -23.60 -16.61
C GLU A 380 17.96 -23.63 -16.87
N LEU A 381 18.78 -23.91 -15.86
CA LEU A 381 20.25 -24.02 -15.99
C LEU A 381 20.72 -25.44 -16.28
N VAL A 382 19.93 -26.46 -15.96
CA VAL A 382 20.26 -27.85 -16.28
C VAL A 382 19.93 -28.07 -17.75
N PRO A 383 20.93 -28.38 -18.61
CA PRO A 383 20.64 -28.66 -20.01
C PRO A 383 19.69 -29.84 -20.09
N ASP A 384 18.68 -29.74 -20.95
CA ASP A 384 17.82 -30.85 -21.32
C ASP A 384 18.74 -32.00 -21.79
N HIS A 385 18.97 -32.99 -20.94
CA HIS A 385 19.63 -34.23 -21.34
C HIS A 385 18.63 -34.99 -22.19
N GLY A 386 18.44 -34.49 -23.42
CA GLY A 386 17.62 -35.12 -24.44
C GLY A 386 17.99 -36.59 -24.49
N GLU A 387 16.97 -37.43 -24.36
CA GLU A 387 17.06 -38.88 -24.54
C GLU A 387 17.97 -39.16 -25.75
N ALA A 388 19.08 -39.85 -25.49
CA ALA A 388 19.89 -40.38 -26.57
C ALA A 388 18.97 -41.27 -27.43
N PRO A 389 18.88 -41.04 -28.75
CA PRO A 389 18.07 -41.88 -29.60
C PRO A 389 18.63 -43.32 -29.54
N GLN A 390 17.80 -44.27 -29.11
CA GLN A 390 18.08 -45.70 -29.23
C GLN A 390 17.96 -46.17 -30.67
#